data_AF-A0A0J7MQ72-F1
#
_entry.id   AF-A0A0J7MQ72-F1
#
_cell.length_a   1.000
_cell.length_b   1.000
_cell.length_c   1.000
_cell.angle_alpha   90.00
_cell.angle_beta   90.00
_cell.angle_gamma   90.00
#
_symmetry.space_group_name_H-M   'P 1'
#
loop_
_entity.id
_entity.type
_entity.pdbx_description
1 polymer ?
#
loop_
_entity_poly.entity_id
_entity_poly.type
_entity_poly.pdbx_seq_one_letter_code
_entity_poly.pdbx_strand_id
1 'polypeptide(L)'
;RYNRWYGEVKGEGVPKYLKKGWGESRWRRVARFRLGNEMRDARYWEVEEKKLCRVCGGGVESWEHVLEECRDREEGGCWWERMREILGQEGEGEWWMRGLEKERGVEEEKEGRRNVEEGRGRCETDEVECGVSGMRGGTGSRRA
;
A
#
# COMPACT_ATOMS: atom_id res chain seq x y z
N ARG A 1 2.16 -10.40 -9.63
CA ARG A 1 0.71 -10.61 -9.41
C ARG A 1 0.22 -9.49 -8.51
N TYR A 2 -0.91 -8.85 -8.84
CA TYR A 2 -1.54 -7.83 -7.99
C TYR A 2 -2.32 -8.49 -6.85
N ASN A 3 -2.62 -7.73 -5.79
CA ASN A 3 -3.50 -8.16 -4.71
C ASN A 3 -4.86 -8.62 -5.28
N ARG A 4 -5.13 -9.94 -5.20
CA ARG A 4 -6.31 -10.59 -5.78
C ARG A 4 -7.64 -10.08 -5.23
N TRP A 5 -7.64 -9.55 -4.01
CA TRP A 5 -8.85 -9.16 -3.30
C TRP A 5 -9.05 -7.64 -3.25
N TYR A 6 -8.11 -6.86 -3.78
CA TYR A 6 -8.20 -5.41 -3.76
C TYR A 6 -9.51 -4.90 -4.40
N GLY A 7 -9.99 -5.54 -5.46
CA GLY A 7 -11.26 -5.18 -6.10
C GLY A 7 -12.48 -5.30 -5.19
N GLU A 8 -12.42 -6.19 -4.20
CA GLU A 8 -13.52 -6.51 -3.28
C GLU A 8 -13.52 -5.60 -2.06
N VAL A 9 -12.35 -5.06 -1.72
CA VAL A 9 -12.13 -4.15 -0.60
C VAL A 9 -12.13 -2.68 -1.06
N LYS A 10 -11.86 -2.44 -2.35
CA LYS A 10 -11.95 -1.11 -2.95
C LYS A 10 -13.41 -0.66 -2.90
N GLY A 11 -13.61 0.52 -2.34
CA GLY A 11 -14.89 1.22 -2.32
C GLY A 11 -14.82 2.41 -3.25
N GLU A 12 -15.93 3.15 -3.35
CA GLU A 12 -16.00 4.35 -4.15
C GLU A 12 -15.30 5.53 -3.47
N GLY A 13 -14.47 6.24 -4.23
CA GLY A 13 -13.79 7.45 -3.78
C GLY A 13 -12.64 7.22 -2.80
N VAL A 14 -12.28 8.28 -2.07
CA VAL A 14 -11.18 8.27 -1.09
C VAL A 14 -11.63 7.52 0.17
N PRO A 15 -10.89 6.50 0.63
CA PRO A 15 -11.19 5.79 1.88
C PRO A 15 -11.38 6.72 3.06
N LYS A 16 -12.43 6.45 3.86
CA LYS A 16 -12.83 7.33 4.95
C LYS A 16 -11.80 7.41 6.07
N TYR A 17 -11.04 6.34 6.33
CA TYR A 17 -9.96 6.34 7.32
C TYR A 17 -8.90 7.42 7.05
N LEU A 18 -8.65 7.77 5.78
CA LEU A 18 -7.70 8.83 5.41
C LEU A 18 -8.21 10.23 5.77
N LYS A 19 -9.52 10.39 5.98
CA LYS A 19 -10.16 11.66 6.36
C LYS A 19 -10.22 11.86 7.88
N LYS A 20 -9.79 10.88 8.69
CA LYS A 20 -9.92 10.88 10.16
C LYS A 20 -8.79 11.62 10.90
N GLY A 21 -7.84 12.24 10.18
CA GLY A 21 -6.72 12.96 10.80
C GLY A 21 -5.77 12.06 11.60
N TRP A 22 -5.65 10.79 11.23
CA TRP A 22 -4.76 9.84 11.92
C TRP A 22 -3.29 10.13 11.61
N GLY A 23 -2.41 9.86 12.59
CA GLY A 23 -0.95 9.95 12.42
C GLY A 23 -0.41 9.03 11.33
N GLU A 24 0.76 9.37 10.79
CA GLU A 24 1.27 8.75 9.56
C GLU A 24 1.46 7.25 9.67
N SER A 25 2.06 6.80 10.78
CA SER A 25 2.27 5.37 11.05
C SER A 25 0.95 4.59 11.09
N ARG A 26 -0.13 5.19 11.60
CA ARG A 26 -1.43 4.54 11.73
C ARG A 26 -2.13 4.36 10.40
N TRP A 27 -2.23 5.41 9.57
CA TRP A 27 -2.91 5.26 8.26
C TRP A 27 -2.05 4.47 7.27
N ARG A 28 -0.71 4.54 7.36
CA ARG A 28 0.20 3.72 6.55
C ARG A 28 0.01 2.24 6.80
N ARG A 29 -0.13 1.82 8.07
CA ARG A 29 -0.48 0.44 8.44
C ARG A 29 -1.70 -0.03 7.67
N VAL A 30 -2.82 0.68 7.81
CA VAL A 30 -4.08 0.31 7.12
C VAL A 30 -3.89 0.25 5.60
N ALA A 31 -3.16 1.21 5.02
CA ALA A 31 -2.89 1.23 3.59
C ALA A 31 -2.07 0.00 3.13
N ARG A 32 -1.00 -0.38 3.84
CA ARG A 32 -0.18 -1.56 3.48
C ARG A 32 -0.98 -2.85 3.50
N PHE A 33 -1.82 -3.04 4.51
CA PHE A 33 -2.72 -4.18 4.59
C PHE A 33 -3.67 -4.18 3.40
N ARG A 34 -4.40 -3.08 3.16
CA ARG A 34 -5.36 -2.93 2.06
C ARG A 34 -4.75 -3.14 0.68
N LEU A 35 -3.49 -2.79 0.47
CA LEU A 35 -2.78 -2.99 -0.79
C LEU A 35 -2.21 -4.41 -0.93
N GLY A 36 -2.26 -5.24 0.11
CA GLY A 36 -1.79 -6.62 0.10
C GLY A 36 -0.30 -6.77 0.32
N ASN A 37 0.38 -5.73 0.80
CA ASN A 37 1.82 -5.75 1.05
C ASN A 37 2.18 -6.61 2.28
N GLU A 38 1.20 -6.81 3.16
CA GLU A 38 1.39 -7.43 4.47
C GLU A 38 1.28 -8.95 4.49
N MET A 39 0.78 -9.57 3.41
CA MET A 39 0.78 -11.02 3.24
C MET A 39 1.92 -11.42 2.30
N ARG A 40 2.62 -12.53 2.60
CA ARG A 40 3.79 -12.96 1.83
C ARG A 40 3.41 -13.79 0.60
N ASP A 41 2.19 -14.30 0.54
CA ASP A 41 1.62 -14.99 -0.63
C ASP A 41 1.75 -14.19 -1.94
N ALA A 42 1.66 -12.86 -1.85
CA ALA A 42 1.81 -11.94 -2.97
C ALA A 42 3.23 -11.89 -3.59
N ARG A 43 4.26 -12.31 -2.83
CA ARG A 43 5.68 -12.21 -3.21
C ARG A 43 6.11 -13.35 -4.13
N TYR A 44 5.52 -13.43 -5.31
CA TYR A 44 5.68 -14.59 -6.21
C TYR A 44 7.13 -14.96 -6.52
N TRP A 45 8.06 -14.00 -6.51
CA TRP A 45 9.49 -14.19 -6.77
C TRP A 45 10.29 -14.78 -5.58
N GLU A 46 9.73 -14.82 -4.38
CA GLU A 46 10.37 -15.43 -3.22
C GLU A 46 10.16 -16.95 -3.19
N VAL A 47 11.16 -17.67 -2.67
CA VAL A 47 11.03 -19.10 -2.35
C VAL A 47 10.00 -19.34 -1.26
N GLU A 48 9.34 -20.50 -1.24
CA GLU A 48 8.24 -20.79 -0.31
C GLU A 48 8.60 -20.66 1.16
N GLU A 49 9.81 -21.08 1.56
CA GLU A 49 10.29 -20.94 2.94
C GLU A 49 10.29 -19.48 3.42
N LYS A 50 10.60 -18.53 2.54
CA LYS A 50 10.55 -17.10 2.85
C LYS A 50 9.13 -16.56 2.94
N LYS A 51 8.15 -17.30 2.42
CA LYS A 51 6.72 -16.97 2.47
C LYS A 51 6.02 -17.57 3.68
N LEU A 52 6.72 -18.34 4.52
CA LEU A 52 6.13 -18.97 5.69
C LEU A 52 5.53 -17.93 6.64
N CYS A 53 4.43 -18.32 7.29
CA CYS A 53 3.74 -17.51 8.29
C CYS A 53 4.71 -17.02 9.36
N ARG A 54 4.80 -15.70 9.52
CA ARG A 54 5.66 -15.09 10.55
C ARG A 54 5.18 -15.35 11.99
N VAL A 55 3.93 -15.75 12.17
CA VAL A 55 3.34 -15.99 13.50
C VAL A 55 3.61 -17.42 13.97
N CYS A 56 3.31 -18.43 13.14
CA CYS A 56 3.44 -19.84 13.52
C CYS A 56 4.56 -20.61 12.80
N GLY A 57 5.18 -20.04 11.76
CA GLY A 57 6.18 -20.70 10.92
C GLY A 57 5.64 -21.75 9.95
N GLY A 58 4.34 -22.07 9.99
CA GLY A 58 3.68 -23.05 9.11
C GLY A 58 2.92 -22.40 7.97
N GLY A 59 2.80 -23.09 6.83
CA GLY A 59 2.01 -22.64 5.68
C GLY A 59 2.49 -21.33 5.04
N VAL A 60 1.98 -21.03 3.85
CA VAL A 60 2.23 -19.74 3.20
C VAL A 60 1.41 -18.65 3.91
N GLU A 61 2.06 -17.55 4.27
CA GLU A 61 1.42 -16.42 4.95
C GLU A 61 0.43 -15.71 4.02
N SER A 62 -0.83 -16.13 4.11
CA SER A 62 -1.99 -15.63 3.38
C SER A 62 -3.11 -15.26 4.35
N TRP A 63 -4.13 -14.54 3.88
CA TRP A 63 -5.31 -14.25 4.69
C TRP A 63 -6.04 -15.52 5.16
N GLU A 64 -6.15 -16.50 4.27
CA GLU A 64 -6.74 -17.81 4.56
C GLU A 64 -6.01 -18.47 5.73
N HIS A 65 -4.68 -18.63 5.62
CA HIS A 65 -3.89 -19.23 6.70
C HIS A 65 -3.94 -18.41 8.00
N VAL A 66 -3.77 -17.08 7.93
CA VAL A 66 -3.73 -16.22 9.13
C VAL A 66 -5.07 -16.25 9.88
N LEU A 67 -6.20 -16.25 9.16
CA LEU A 67 -7.52 -16.15 9.76
C LEU A 67 -8.15 -17.52 10.10
N GLU A 68 -7.95 -18.55 9.27
CA GLU A 68 -8.58 -19.87 9.49
C GLU A 68 -7.67 -20.86 10.22
N GLU A 69 -6.36 -20.78 10.05
CA GLU A 69 -5.44 -21.82 10.56
C GLU A 69 -4.56 -21.35 11.73
N CYS A 70 -4.26 -20.05 11.80
CA CYS A 70 -3.22 -19.54 12.70
C CYS A 70 -3.75 -18.67 13.84
N ARG A 71 -4.11 -17.42 13.57
CA ARG A 71 -4.31 -16.40 14.61
C ARG A 71 -5.75 -16.34 15.12
N ASP A 72 -6.71 -16.39 14.21
CA ASP A 72 -8.12 -16.14 14.52
C ASP A 72 -9.00 -17.39 14.40
N ARG A 73 -8.38 -18.57 14.47
CA ARG A 73 -9.04 -19.87 14.29
C ARG A 73 -10.27 -20.06 15.19
N GLU A 74 -10.25 -19.49 16.40
CA GLU A 74 -11.33 -19.65 17.39
C GLU A 74 -12.52 -18.70 17.20
N GLU A 75 -12.36 -17.61 16.45
CA GLU A 75 -13.47 -16.67 16.25
C GLU A 75 -14.50 -17.18 15.21
N GLY A 76 -14.13 -18.21 14.43
CA GLY A 76 -15.02 -18.86 13.46
C GLY A 76 -15.41 -17.95 12.28
N GLY A 77 -16.13 -18.53 11.32
CA GLY A 77 -16.56 -17.85 10.09
C GLY A 77 -15.58 -18.01 8.92
N CYS A 78 -15.98 -17.50 7.75
CA CYS A 78 -15.15 -17.57 6.55
C CYS A 78 -14.07 -16.49 6.58
N TRP A 79 -12.81 -16.86 6.28
CA TRP A 79 -11.69 -15.91 6.25
C TRP A 79 -11.99 -14.66 5.41
N TRP A 80 -12.80 -14.80 4.36
CA TRP A 80 -13.14 -13.74 3.44
C TRP A 80 -13.99 -12.64 4.07
N GLU A 81 -15.01 -12.99 4.85
CA GLU A 81 -15.91 -12.03 5.50
C GLU A 81 -15.14 -11.22 6.54
N ARG A 82 -14.35 -11.94 7.33
CA ARG A 82 -13.46 -11.38 8.35
C ARG A 82 -12.39 -10.47 7.74
N MET A 83 -11.80 -10.88 6.61
CA MET A 83 -10.88 -10.05 5.85
C MET A 83 -11.55 -8.74 5.38
N ARG A 84 -12.79 -8.79 4.88
CA ARG A 84 -13.53 -7.57 4.46
C ARG A 84 -13.76 -6.63 5.64
N GLU A 85 -14.12 -7.16 6.80
CA GLU A 85 -14.32 -6.36 8.03
C GLU A 85 -13.01 -5.68 8.45
N ILE A 86 -11.93 -6.44 8.57
CA ILE A 86 -10.60 -5.92 8.95
C ILE A 86 -10.18 -4.78 8.00
N LEU A 87 -10.46 -4.93 6.71
CA LEU A 87 -10.03 -3.99 5.68
C LEU A 87 -11.07 -2.90 5.35
N GLY A 88 -12.09 -2.75 6.20
CA GLY A 88 -13.18 -1.80 6.05
C GLY A 88 -12.72 -0.36 5.77
N GLN A 89 -13.56 0.40 5.07
CA GLN A 89 -13.28 1.78 4.64
C GLN A 89 -13.04 2.76 5.79
N GLU A 90 -13.59 2.44 6.96
CA GLU A 90 -13.50 3.23 8.18
C GLU A 90 -12.19 2.98 8.95
N GLY A 91 -11.41 1.95 8.59
CA GLY A 91 -10.21 1.55 9.32
C GLY A 91 -10.51 0.79 10.62
N GLU A 92 -11.67 0.11 10.69
CA GLU A 92 -12.12 -0.64 11.86
C GLU A 92 -11.13 -1.74 12.27
N GLY A 93 -10.49 -2.42 11.32
CA GLY A 93 -9.47 -3.43 11.60
C GLY A 93 -8.08 -2.90 11.96
N GLU A 94 -7.89 -1.58 12.18
CA GLU A 94 -6.57 -1.05 12.53
C GLU A 94 -6.00 -1.67 13.81
N TRP A 95 -6.86 -1.91 14.82
CA TRP A 95 -6.44 -2.57 16.06
C TRP A 95 -5.95 -4.01 15.81
N TRP A 96 -6.63 -4.72 14.91
CA TRP A 96 -6.31 -6.08 14.52
C TRP A 96 -4.96 -6.13 13.80
N MET A 97 -4.77 -5.24 12.81
CA MET A 97 -3.51 -5.11 12.05
C MET A 97 -2.32 -4.81 12.96
N ARG A 98 -2.52 -3.91 13.94
CA ARG A 98 -1.50 -3.57 14.93
C ARG A 98 -1.18 -4.76 15.84
N GLY A 99 -2.17 -5.57 16.20
CA GLY A 99 -1.97 -6.81 16.95
C GLY A 99 -1.09 -7.81 16.17
N LEU A 100 -1.42 -8.02 14.90
CA LEU A 100 -0.65 -8.89 14.03
C LEU A 100 0.80 -8.40 13.81
N GLU A 101 1.02 -7.09 13.63
CA GLU A 101 2.38 -6.51 13.56
C GLU A 101 3.21 -6.83 14.81
N LYS A 102 2.60 -6.73 16.01
CA LYS A 102 3.27 -7.05 17.27
C LYS A 102 3.63 -8.54 17.37
N GLU A 103 2.71 -9.43 17.01
CA GLU A 103 2.96 -10.87 17.00
C GLU A 103 4.06 -11.27 16.02
N ARG A 104 4.16 -10.56 14.89
CA ARG A 104 5.25 -10.71 13.90
C ARG A 104 6.58 -10.09 14.35
N GLY A 105 6.64 -9.44 15.52
CA GLY A 105 7.82 -8.76 16.03
C GLY A 105 8.19 -7.48 15.27
N VAL A 106 7.24 -6.82 14.60
CA VAL A 106 7.47 -5.54 13.93
C VAL A 106 7.41 -4.43 14.98
N GLU A 107 8.56 -3.86 15.34
CA GLU A 107 8.62 -2.72 16.25
C GLU A 107 8.11 -1.43 15.57
N GLU A 108 7.36 -0.61 16.32
CA GLU A 108 6.94 0.71 15.83
C GLU A 108 8.15 1.64 15.75
N GLU A 109 8.49 2.11 14.54
CA GLU A 109 9.42 3.23 14.38
C GLU A 109 8.83 4.45 15.10
N LYS A 110 9.46 4.85 16.22
CA LYS A 110 9.12 6.06 16.93
C LYS A 110 9.40 7.25 16.01
N GLU A 111 8.35 7.96 15.62
CA GLU A 111 8.42 9.12 14.74
C GLU A 111 9.15 10.27 15.45
N GLY A 112 10.47 10.29 15.29
CA GLY A 112 11.32 11.40 15.70
C GLY A 112 11.10 12.57 14.76
N ARG A 113 10.47 13.63 15.27
CA ARG A 113 10.27 14.92 14.59
C ARG A 113 11.64 15.45 14.12
N ARG A 114 11.98 15.26 12.84
CA ARG A 114 12.98 16.09 12.15
C ARG A 114 12.22 17.00 11.21
N ASN A 115 12.09 18.25 11.61
CA ASN A 115 11.89 19.33 10.66
C ASN A 115 13.10 19.28 9.71
N VAL A 116 12.89 18.92 8.45
CA VAL A 116 13.82 19.30 7.38
C VAL A 116 13.13 20.44 6.66
N GLU A 117 13.65 21.63 6.90
CA GLU A 117 13.26 22.88 6.26
C GLU A 117 13.23 22.70 4.73
N GLU A 118 12.27 23.36 4.08
CA GLU A 118 12.13 23.45 2.64
C GLU A 118 13.42 23.94 1.97
N GLY A 119 14.25 23.00 1.52
CA GLY A 119 15.27 23.23 0.52
C GLY A 119 14.67 23.04 -0.87
N ARG A 120 14.03 24.08 -1.41
CA ARG A 120 13.61 24.16 -2.81
C ARG A 120 14.86 24.16 -3.69
N GLY A 121 15.33 22.96 -4.05
CA GLY A 121 16.44 22.73 -4.97
C GLY A 121 16.06 23.17 -6.37
N ARG A 122 16.64 24.28 -6.77
CA ARG A 122 16.58 24.91 -8.10
C ARG A 122 17.08 23.92 -9.16
N CYS A 123 16.22 23.59 -10.13
CA CYS A 123 16.65 22.98 -11.38
C CYS A 123 17.33 24.07 -12.23
N GLU A 124 18.65 24.19 -12.12
CA GLU A 124 19.46 24.90 -13.10
C GLU A 124 19.91 23.88 -14.16
N THR A 125 19.39 24.14 -15.36
CA THR A 125 19.73 23.68 -16.69
C THR A 125 21.19 23.27 -16.88
N ASP A 126 21.40 22.14 -17.58
CA ASP A 126 22.28 22.08 -18.75
C ASP A 126 21.78 20.97 -19.70
N GLU A 127 21.15 21.45 -20.77
CA GLU A 127 21.16 20.93 -22.15
C GLU A 127 21.08 19.41 -22.38
N VAL A 128 19.85 18.91 -22.58
CA VAL A 128 19.63 17.78 -23.47
C VAL A 128 18.59 18.21 -24.51
N GLU A 129 19.07 18.40 -25.74
CA GLU A 129 18.32 18.86 -26.89
C GLU A 129 17.19 17.89 -27.25
N CYS A 130 15.97 18.16 -26.79
CA CYS A 130 14.76 17.60 -27.40
C CYS A 130 14.36 18.49 -28.57
N GLY A 131 14.89 18.18 -29.76
CA GLY A 131 14.60 18.87 -31.01
C GLY A 131 13.10 18.94 -31.31
N VAL A 132 12.53 20.14 -31.18
CA VAL A 132 11.24 20.49 -31.78
C VAL A 132 11.56 21.26 -33.06
N SER A 133 11.55 20.56 -34.19
CA SER A 133 11.65 21.17 -35.52
C SER A 133 10.35 21.88 -35.90
N GLY A 134 10.16 23.07 -35.32
CA GLY A 134 9.22 24.06 -35.84
C GLY A 134 9.86 24.84 -36.99
N MET A 135 9.68 24.37 -38.23
CA MET A 135 10.00 25.19 -39.40
C MET A 135 8.90 26.24 -39.61
N ARG A 136 9.25 27.51 -39.41
CA ARG A 136 8.54 28.66 -40.00
C ARG A 136 9.46 29.33 -41.03
N GLY A 137 8.88 29.61 -42.20
CA GLY A 137 9.42 30.53 -43.21
C GLY A 137 8.99 30.06 -44.61
N GLY A 138 8.35 30.84 -45.47
CA GLY A 138 7.92 32.23 -45.41
C GLY A 138 7.41 32.67 -46.78
N THR A 139 6.86 33.89 -46.81
CA THR A 139 6.68 34.78 -47.99
C THR A 139 5.61 34.43 -49.03
N GLY A 140 4.87 35.46 -49.48
CA GLY A 140 4.24 35.46 -50.81
C GLY A 140 2.77 35.87 -50.86
N SER A 141 2.53 37.18 -50.94
CA SER A 141 1.24 37.80 -51.28
C SER A 141 0.90 37.60 -52.77
N ARG A 142 -0.36 37.30 -53.13
CA ARG A 142 -1.22 38.20 -53.94
C ARG A 142 -2.63 37.60 -54.22
N ARG A 143 -3.53 38.55 -54.50
CA ARG A 143 -4.99 38.53 -54.57
C ARG A 143 -5.57 37.74 -55.76
N ALA A 144 -6.89 37.66 -55.75
CA ALA A 144 -7.76 37.62 -56.93
C ALA A 144 -7.34 38.62 -58.03
#